data_AF-A0A078KWN3-F1
#
_entry.id   AF-A0A078KWN3-F1
#
_cell.length_a   1.000
_cell.length_b   1.000
_cell.length_c   1.000
_cell.angle_alpha   90.00
_cell.angle_beta   90.00
_cell.angle_gamma   90.00
#
_symmetry.space_group_name_H-M   'P 1'
#
loop_
_entity.id
_entity.type
_entity.pdbx_description
1 polymer ?
#
loop_
_entity_poly.entity_id
_entity_poly.type
_entity_poly.pdbx_seq_one_letter_code
_entity_poly.pdbx_strand_id
1 'polypeptide(L)'
;MSFEEVYKNQVALLLEVLPVVSHFKCFALKGGTAINLFIRDMPRLSVDIDLTYLPIESRDIFLVNIKTELIKMKQFIENQGLVAKEVITKKGTLAKLQVFAKNAMIKIEPNFVLRGSVFACEEQELCEKAQDQFLKFMRINTLSIADLYGGKICAALDRYHPRDLFDLKLLLDNQGLTEQIRQAFIVYLASGSRPMHELLDPKISEVSKQEFEKTFKNEFLGMTDTPISHEELSNIRSNLPSLLLTSFTDSERKFLLTLKSGSPDWSLLPVKGIETLPGIQWKLKNINKIPDDKKKEQLNKLKHILDM
;
A
#
# COMPACT_ATOMS: atom_id res chain seq x y z
N MET A 1 24.22 -10.23 15.89
CA MET A 1 22.90 -9.65 16.19
C MET A 1 21.85 -10.68 15.81
N SER A 2 20.87 -10.90 16.69
CA SER A 2 19.71 -11.73 16.32
C SER A 2 18.91 -11.03 15.20
N PHE A 3 18.08 -11.78 14.47
CA PHE A 3 17.19 -11.19 13.46
C PHE A 3 16.31 -10.10 14.08
N GLU A 4 15.76 -10.37 15.26
CA GLU A 4 14.97 -9.41 16.04
C GLU A 4 15.73 -8.11 16.37
N GLU A 5 16.99 -8.21 16.75
CA GLU A 5 17.83 -7.06 17.09
C GLU A 5 18.11 -6.17 15.86
N VAL A 6 18.30 -6.76 14.68
CA VAL A 6 18.46 -6.02 13.42
C VAL A 6 17.19 -5.22 13.10
N TYR A 7 16.02 -5.84 13.21
CA TYR A 7 14.75 -5.15 12.94
C TYR A 7 14.46 -4.07 13.98
N LYS A 8 14.75 -4.31 15.26
CA LYS A 8 14.62 -3.28 16.31
C LYS A 8 15.52 -2.07 16.02
N ASN A 9 16.76 -2.29 15.58
CA ASN A 9 17.66 -1.20 15.17
C ASN A 9 17.11 -0.43 13.96
N GLN A 10 16.48 -1.11 13.00
CA GLN A 10 15.83 -0.45 11.87
C GLN A 10 14.60 0.36 12.30
N VAL A 11 13.76 -0.17 13.18
CA VAL A 11 12.60 0.57 13.70
C VAL A 11 13.05 1.78 14.51
N ALA A 12 14.10 1.65 15.32
CA ALA A 12 14.68 2.78 16.05
C ALA A 12 15.14 3.89 15.09
N LEU A 13 15.88 3.55 14.02
CA LEU A 13 16.27 4.50 12.98
C LEU A 13 15.06 5.10 12.26
N LEU A 14 14.04 4.29 11.98
CA LEU A 14 12.79 4.76 11.36
C LEU A 14 12.12 5.82 12.23
N LEU A 15 12.00 5.57 13.54
CA LEU A 15 11.39 6.52 14.50
C LEU A 15 12.25 7.77 14.72
N GLU A 16 13.57 7.71 14.47
CA GLU A 16 14.44 8.88 14.44
C GLU A 16 14.20 9.74 13.19
N VAL A 17 13.91 9.11 12.05
CA VAL A 17 13.72 9.78 10.75
C VAL A 17 12.29 10.30 10.54
N LEU A 18 11.26 9.63 11.07
CA LEU A 18 9.87 10.03 10.88
C LEU A 18 9.54 11.47 11.31
N PRO A 19 10.13 12.05 12.38
CA PRO A 19 9.99 13.45 12.69
C PRO A 19 10.38 14.37 11.53
N VAL A 20 11.47 14.08 10.79
CA VAL A 20 11.83 14.84 9.58
C VAL A 20 10.73 14.71 8.54
N VAL A 21 10.28 13.48 8.25
CA VAL A 21 9.22 13.20 7.27
C VAL A 21 7.94 13.97 7.58
N SER A 22 7.58 14.10 8.87
CA SER A 22 6.35 14.79 9.32
C SER A 22 6.29 16.28 8.95
N HIS A 23 7.42 16.92 8.66
CA HIS A 23 7.49 18.30 8.18
C HIS A 23 7.04 18.45 6.72
N PHE A 24 7.10 17.38 5.94
CA PHE A 24 6.76 17.39 4.51
C PHE A 24 5.28 17.11 4.30
N LYS A 25 4.45 18.15 4.41
CA LYS A 25 2.97 18.07 4.30
C LYS A 25 2.45 17.62 2.93
N CYS A 26 3.31 17.58 1.92
CA CYS A 26 2.99 16.99 0.61
C CYS A 26 2.96 15.46 0.63
N PHE A 27 3.36 14.82 1.73
CA PHE A 27 3.33 13.37 1.90
C PHE A 27 2.38 12.94 3.03
N ALA A 28 1.84 11.74 2.88
CA ALA A 28 1.24 10.96 3.97
C ALA A 28 1.94 9.61 4.09
N LEU A 29 2.13 9.14 5.33
CA LEU A 29 2.65 7.81 5.61
C LEU A 29 1.62 6.75 5.20
N LYS A 30 2.11 5.66 4.60
CA LYS A 30 1.29 4.51 4.23
C LYS A 30 1.97 3.18 4.53
N GLY A 31 1.37 2.10 4.04
CA GLY A 31 1.99 0.78 4.02
C GLY A 31 2.00 0.11 5.39
N GLY A 32 2.91 -0.85 5.56
CA GLY A 32 3.01 -1.66 6.77
C GLY A 32 3.34 -0.83 8.01
N THR A 33 4.11 0.24 7.86
CA THR A 33 4.56 1.10 8.96
C THR A 33 3.42 1.95 9.50
N ALA A 34 2.61 2.57 8.63
CA ALA A 34 1.37 3.24 9.07
C ALA A 34 0.45 2.26 9.83
N ILE A 35 0.20 1.08 9.24
CA ILE A 35 -0.71 0.10 9.85
C ILE A 35 -0.20 -0.39 11.20
N ASN A 36 1.06 -0.78 11.30
CA ASN A 36 1.57 -1.45 12.50
C ASN A 36 2.04 -0.50 13.59
N LEU A 37 2.50 0.72 13.27
CA LEU A 37 2.99 1.65 14.30
C LEU A 37 1.97 2.72 14.69
N PHE A 38 0.96 2.99 13.87
CA PHE A 38 0.02 4.10 14.10
C PHE A 38 -1.45 3.69 14.14
N ILE A 39 -1.84 2.54 13.54
CA ILE A 39 -3.24 2.06 13.56
C ILE A 39 -3.43 0.87 14.50
N ARG A 40 -2.43 -0.01 14.58
CA ARG A 40 -2.40 -1.17 15.48
C ARG A 40 -1.31 -0.98 16.52
N ASP A 41 -1.42 -1.73 17.60
CA ASP A 41 -0.45 -1.69 18.71
C ASP A 41 0.79 -2.55 18.43
N MET A 42 1.48 -2.26 17.31
CA MET A 42 2.71 -2.92 16.87
C MET A 42 2.70 -4.46 16.96
N PRO A 43 1.72 -5.17 16.34
CA PRO A 43 1.63 -6.63 16.39
C PRO A 43 2.75 -7.35 15.61
N ARG A 44 3.47 -6.59 14.77
CA ARG A 44 4.72 -6.97 14.12
C ARG A 44 5.54 -5.73 13.77
N LEU A 45 6.85 -5.89 13.60
CA LEU A 45 7.73 -4.80 13.17
C LEU A 45 7.55 -4.47 11.68
N SER A 46 7.80 -3.20 11.31
CA SER A 46 7.82 -2.70 9.94
C SER A 46 8.95 -1.67 9.81
N VAL A 47 9.73 -1.76 8.73
CA VAL A 47 11.07 -1.12 8.65
C VAL A 47 11.27 -0.18 7.46
N ASP A 48 10.27 -0.07 6.57
CA ASP A 48 10.31 0.83 5.41
C ASP A 48 9.35 2.02 5.64
N ILE A 49 9.71 3.22 5.18
CA ILE A 49 8.85 4.40 5.19
C ILE A 49 8.22 4.54 3.80
N ASP A 50 7.01 4.02 3.63
CA ASP A 50 6.24 4.19 2.39
C ASP A 50 5.46 5.50 2.43
N LEU A 51 5.55 6.30 1.37
CA LEU A 51 4.87 7.60 1.28
C LEU A 51 3.91 7.69 0.09
N THR A 52 2.80 8.37 0.28
CA THR A 52 1.93 8.84 -0.81
C THR A 52 2.11 10.33 -0.99
N TYR A 53 2.41 10.77 -2.22
CA TYR A 53 2.40 12.18 -2.59
C TYR A 53 0.96 12.66 -2.77
N LEU A 54 0.57 13.68 -2.00
CA LEU A 54 -0.82 14.14 -1.89
C LEU A 54 -1.26 15.11 -2.99
N PRO A 55 -0.43 16.09 -3.42
CA PRO A 55 -0.86 17.02 -4.46
C PRO A 55 -1.24 16.33 -5.78
N ILE A 56 -2.42 16.66 -6.30
CA ILE A 56 -2.91 16.19 -7.60
C ILE A 56 -2.47 17.18 -8.67
N GLU A 57 -1.44 16.81 -9.41
CA GLU A 57 -0.85 17.63 -10.46
C GLU A 57 -0.41 16.80 -11.67
N SER A 58 -0.10 17.49 -12.78
CA SER A 58 0.38 16.85 -14.00
C SER A 58 1.65 16.04 -13.72
N ARG A 59 1.91 15.02 -14.54
CA ARG A 59 3.07 14.13 -14.33
C ARG A 59 4.39 14.90 -14.34
N ASP A 60 4.53 15.89 -15.22
CA ASP A 60 5.78 16.62 -15.40
C ASP A 60 6.05 17.54 -14.21
N ILE A 61 5.02 18.23 -13.70
CA ILE A 61 5.12 19.06 -12.49
C ILE A 61 5.43 18.17 -11.29
N PHE A 62 4.73 17.04 -11.15
CA PHE A 62 4.95 16.07 -10.08
C PHE A 62 6.38 15.56 -10.00
N LEU A 63 6.98 15.18 -11.13
CA LEU A 63 8.34 14.65 -11.14
C LEU A 63 9.37 15.69 -10.67
N VAL A 64 9.14 16.98 -10.96
CA VAL A 64 9.97 18.09 -10.47
C VAL A 64 9.76 18.31 -8.97
N ASN A 65 8.49 18.38 -8.54
CA ASN A 65 8.15 18.66 -7.14
C ASN A 65 8.59 17.54 -6.21
N ILE A 66 8.29 16.28 -6.53
CA ILE A 66 8.67 15.15 -5.68
C ILE A 66 10.19 15.04 -5.55
N LYS A 67 10.96 15.30 -6.62
CA LYS A 67 12.42 15.33 -6.56
C LYS A 67 12.92 16.43 -5.62
N THR A 68 12.36 17.62 -5.75
CA THR A 68 12.71 18.77 -4.89
C THR A 68 12.45 18.45 -3.42
N GLU A 69 11.29 17.88 -3.10
CA GLU A 69 10.93 17.52 -1.73
C GLU A 69 11.79 16.38 -1.16
N LEU A 70 12.15 15.37 -1.96
CA LEU A 70 13.07 14.31 -1.53
C LEU A 70 14.50 14.83 -1.29
N ILE A 71 15.00 15.75 -2.12
CA ILE A 71 16.33 16.35 -1.92
C ILE A 71 16.36 17.19 -0.64
N LYS A 72 15.30 17.99 -0.39
CA LYS A 72 15.16 18.73 0.87
C LYS A 72 15.13 17.75 2.05
N MET A 73 14.30 16.70 1.98
CA MET A 73 14.19 15.69 3.05
C MET A 73 15.53 15.04 3.35
N LYS A 74 16.30 14.68 2.32
CA LYS A 74 17.67 14.18 2.46
C LYS A 74 18.56 15.16 3.24
N GLN A 75 18.55 16.44 2.88
CA GLN A 75 19.35 17.47 3.57
C GLN A 75 18.98 17.59 5.06
N PHE A 76 17.68 17.55 5.39
CA PHE A 76 17.24 17.57 6.80
C PHE A 76 17.70 16.33 7.57
N ILE A 77 17.67 15.15 6.94
CA ILE A 77 18.19 13.90 7.53
C ILE A 77 19.70 14.00 7.76
N GLU A 78 20.45 14.53 6.79
CA GLU A 78 21.91 14.71 6.89
C GLU A 78 22.29 15.74 7.98
N ASN A 79 21.49 16.79 8.16
CA ASN A 79 21.67 17.77 9.24
C ASN A 79 21.45 17.18 10.64
N GLN A 80 20.79 16.03 10.77
CA GLN A 80 20.67 15.28 12.02
C GLN A 80 21.86 14.35 12.28
N GLY A 81 22.87 14.34 11.40
CA GLY A 81 24.06 13.50 11.52
C GLY A 81 23.89 12.08 10.96
N LEU A 82 22.79 11.80 10.27
CA LEU A 82 22.56 10.54 9.56
C LEU A 82 23.10 10.61 8.13
N VAL A 83 23.34 9.46 7.51
CA VAL A 83 23.75 9.40 6.09
C VAL A 83 22.55 9.05 5.23
N ALA A 84 22.23 9.88 4.24
CA ALA A 84 21.15 9.62 3.29
C ALA A 84 21.66 9.53 1.86
N LYS A 85 21.34 8.44 1.16
CA LYS A 85 21.73 8.21 -0.24
C LYS A 85 20.53 8.22 -1.17
N GLU A 86 20.69 8.87 -2.31
CA GLU A 86 19.73 8.88 -3.40
C GLU A 86 19.81 7.59 -4.20
N VAL A 87 18.66 6.97 -4.48
CA VAL A 87 18.58 5.84 -5.40
C VAL A 87 17.87 6.30 -6.67
N ILE A 88 18.61 6.34 -7.77
CA ILE A 88 18.13 6.84 -9.05
C ILE A 88 17.80 5.64 -9.96
N THR A 89 16.64 5.70 -10.62
CA THR A 89 16.25 4.70 -11.63
C THR A 89 17.15 4.77 -12.86
N LYS A 90 17.12 3.72 -13.71
CA LYS A 90 17.78 3.74 -15.03
C LYS A 90 17.36 4.92 -15.92
N LYS A 91 16.20 5.54 -15.66
CA LYS A 91 15.65 6.68 -16.39
C LYS A 91 16.01 8.04 -15.78
N GLY A 92 16.90 8.08 -14.78
CA GLY A 92 17.34 9.32 -14.13
C GLY A 92 16.36 9.89 -13.09
N THR A 93 15.24 9.23 -12.81
CA THR A 93 14.30 9.64 -11.75
C THR A 93 14.81 9.22 -10.38
N LEU A 94 14.88 10.15 -9.43
CA LEU A 94 15.11 9.85 -8.01
C LEU A 94 13.93 9.03 -7.48
N ALA A 95 14.15 7.74 -7.20
CA ALA A 95 13.08 6.81 -6.82
C ALA A 95 12.80 6.78 -5.32
N LYS A 96 13.87 6.87 -4.52
CA LYS A 96 13.82 6.72 -3.06
C LYS A 96 15.09 7.22 -2.39
N LEU A 97 15.03 7.34 -1.08
CA LEU A 97 16.20 7.55 -0.23
C LEU A 97 16.52 6.27 0.55
N GLN A 98 17.80 6.03 0.77
CA GLN A 98 18.30 5.04 1.74
C GLN A 98 18.97 5.80 2.87
N VAL A 99 18.50 5.61 4.10
CA VAL A 99 19.05 6.26 5.29
C VAL A 99 19.82 5.24 6.10
N PHE A 100 21.03 5.59 6.51
CA PHE A 100 21.95 4.71 7.21
C PHE A 100 22.30 5.29 8.58
N ALA A 101 22.28 4.41 9.57
CA ALA A 101 22.94 4.58 10.86
C ALA A 101 23.97 3.45 11.05
N LYS A 102 24.73 3.51 12.15
CA LYS A 102 25.85 2.58 12.41
C LYS A 102 25.50 1.09 12.21
N ASN A 103 24.30 0.68 12.63
CA ASN A 103 23.85 -0.72 12.62
C ASN A 103 22.52 -0.95 11.88
N ALA A 104 22.03 0.03 11.12
CA ALA A 104 20.71 -0.06 10.48
C ALA A 104 20.66 0.71 9.15
N MET A 105 19.78 0.25 8.27
CA MET A 105 19.40 0.96 7.07
C MET A 105 17.89 0.85 6.87
N ILE A 106 17.26 1.98 6.55
CA ILE A 106 15.85 2.06 6.20
C ILE A 106 15.70 2.70 4.82
N LYS A 107 14.54 2.52 4.20
CA LYS A 107 14.19 3.17 2.94
C LYS A 107 13.05 4.16 3.15
N ILE A 108 13.08 5.25 2.38
CA ILE A 108 11.97 6.18 2.21
C ILE A 108 11.51 6.08 0.75
N GLU A 109 10.36 5.46 0.53
CA GLU A 109 9.85 5.07 -0.79
C GLU A 109 8.51 5.77 -1.09
N PRO A 110 8.49 6.84 -1.88
CA PRO A 110 7.22 7.44 -2.32
C PRO A 110 6.61 6.69 -3.51
N ASN A 111 5.28 6.72 -3.62
CA ASN A 111 4.57 6.14 -4.74
C ASN A 111 4.44 7.12 -5.93
N PHE A 112 4.91 6.70 -7.11
CA PHE A 112 4.90 7.52 -8.35
C PHE A 112 3.65 7.35 -9.21
N VAL A 113 2.78 6.41 -8.88
CA VAL A 113 1.58 6.06 -9.66
C VAL A 113 0.33 6.45 -8.89
N LEU A 114 0.19 5.90 -7.69
CA LEU A 114 -0.94 6.13 -6.79
C LEU A 114 -0.66 7.38 -5.96
N ARG A 115 -0.95 8.53 -6.57
CA ARG A 115 -0.85 9.87 -5.98
C ARG A 115 -2.25 10.34 -5.54
N GLY A 116 -2.29 11.23 -4.55
CA GLY A 116 -3.53 11.63 -3.88
C GLY A 116 -4.05 10.55 -2.92
N SER A 117 -5.18 10.83 -2.29
CA SER A 117 -5.85 9.93 -1.36
C SER A 117 -7.32 9.76 -1.78
N VAL A 118 -7.91 8.60 -1.51
CA VAL A 118 -9.34 8.35 -1.76
C VAL A 118 -10.17 9.07 -0.71
N PHE A 119 -9.78 8.94 0.55
CA PHE A 119 -10.38 9.63 1.68
C PHE A 119 -9.39 10.64 2.28
N ALA A 120 -9.86 11.49 3.19
CA ALA A 120 -8.99 12.47 3.85
C ALA A 120 -7.91 11.76 4.67
N CYS A 121 -6.69 12.31 4.65
CA CYS A 121 -5.62 11.84 5.53
C CYS A 121 -5.94 12.19 6.99
N GLU A 122 -5.34 11.44 7.91
CA GLU A 122 -5.58 11.55 9.34
C GLU A 122 -4.25 11.71 10.07
N GLU A 123 -4.19 12.61 11.06
CA GLU A 123 -3.06 12.65 11.97
C GLU A 123 -3.21 11.52 13.00
N GLN A 124 -2.20 10.66 13.07
CA GLN A 124 -2.18 9.51 13.96
C GLN A 124 -1.01 9.62 14.93
N GLU A 125 -1.23 9.15 16.15
CA GLU A 125 -0.20 9.04 17.18
C GLU A 125 0.50 7.68 17.10
N LEU A 126 1.79 7.66 17.46
CA LEU A 126 2.51 6.39 17.60
C LEU A 126 1.82 5.50 18.65
N CYS A 127 1.62 4.22 18.38
CA CYS A 127 0.96 3.31 19.33
C CYS A 127 1.73 3.16 20.65
N GLU A 128 1.01 2.91 21.74
CA GLU A 128 1.55 2.83 23.11
C GLU A 128 2.73 1.86 23.20
N LYS A 129 2.61 0.67 22.62
CA LYS A 129 3.70 -0.31 22.66
C LYS A 129 4.99 0.18 22.00
N ALA A 130 4.88 0.91 20.89
CA ALA A 130 6.06 1.49 20.23
C ALA A 130 6.61 2.70 21.02
N GLN A 131 5.74 3.47 21.68
CA GLN A 131 6.18 4.54 22.58
C GLN A 131 6.99 3.99 23.75
N ASP A 132 6.49 2.96 24.43
CA ASP A 132 7.15 2.33 25.57
C ASP A 132 8.46 1.64 25.17
N GLN A 133 8.44 0.88 24.08
CA GLN A 133 9.58 0.09 23.65
C GLN A 133 10.75 0.95 23.14
N PHE A 134 10.46 2.06 22.45
CA PHE A 134 11.48 2.90 21.82
C PHE A 134 11.70 4.24 22.51
N LEU A 135 10.89 4.57 23.54
CA LEU A 135 10.91 5.83 24.27
C LEU A 135 10.78 7.04 23.32
N LYS A 136 9.82 6.95 22.38
CA LYS A 136 9.53 7.98 21.37
C LYS A 136 8.07 8.35 21.39
N PHE A 137 7.78 9.63 21.27
CA PHE A 137 6.42 10.15 21.18
C PHE A 137 6.33 11.02 19.93
N MET A 138 5.40 10.73 19.05
CA MET A 138 5.21 11.51 17.84
C MET A 138 3.83 11.34 17.23
N ARG A 139 3.46 12.31 16.40
CA ARG A 139 2.31 12.25 15.50
C ARG A 139 2.76 12.42 14.06
N ILE A 140 2.05 11.77 13.15
CA ILE A 140 2.30 11.92 11.71
C ILE A 140 1.00 11.82 10.94
N ASN A 141 0.95 12.53 9.81
CA ASN A 141 -0.14 12.40 8.85
C ASN A 141 -0.03 11.06 8.11
N THR A 142 -1.05 10.21 8.21
CA THR A 142 -1.16 8.95 7.48
C THR A 142 -2.28 9.02 6.46
N LEU A 143 -2.27 8.11 5.49
CA LEU A 143 -3.51 7.83 4.75
C LEU A 143 -4.61 7.36 5.73
N SER A 144 -5.86 7.54 5.34
CA SER A 144 -7.02 7.02 6.10
C SER A 144 -6.91 5.51 6.29
N ILE A 145 -7.57 4.96 7.31
CA ILE A 145 -7.67 3.50 7.51
C ILE A 145 -8.20 2.81 6.25
N ALA A 146 -9.18 3.42 5.58
CA ALA A 146 -9.74 2.92 4.33
C ALA A 146 -8.70 2.82 3.22
N ASP A 147 -7.90 3.87 3.02
CA ASP A 147 -6.85 3.90 2.00
C ASP A 147 -5.70 2.92 2.31
N LEU A 148 -5.28 2.85 3.57
CA LEU A 148 -4.24 1.93 4.03
C LEU A 148 -4.60 0.48 3.73
N TYR A 149 -5.82 0.07 4.11
CA TYR A 149 -6.27 -1.29 3.89
C TYR A 149 -6.70 -1.55 2.45
N GLY A 150 -7.26 -0.58 1.72
CA GLY A 150 -7.54 -0.71 0.29
C GLY A 150 -6.26 -1.00 -0.51
N GLY A 151 -5.18 -0.26 -0.23
CA GLY A 151 -3.87 -0.53 -0.80
C GLY A 151 -3.25 -1.85 -0.34
N LYS A 152 -3.46 -2.24 0.93
CA LYS A 152 -2.98 -3.51 1.50
C LYS A 152 -3.64 -4.72 0.84
N ILE A 153 -4.95 -4.66 0.57
CA ILE A 153 -5.69 -5.70 -0.14
C ILE A 153 -5.12 -5.87 -1.55
N CYS A 154 -4.89 -4.79 -2.29
CA CYS A 154 -4.25 -4.86 -3.60
C CYS A 154 -2.85 -5.51 -3.54
N ALA A 155 -2.02 -5.14 -2.56
CA ALA A 155 -0.71 -5.76 -2.38
C ALA A 155 -0.81 -7.26 -2.05
N ALA A 156 -1.74 -7.63 -1.17
CA ALA A 156 -1.98 -9.03 -0.81
C ALA A 156 -2.41 -9.87 -2.02
N LEU A 157 -3.35 -9.38 -2.85
CA LEU A 157 -3.79 -10.09 -4.05
C LEU A 157 -2.71 -10.19 -5.13
N ASP A 158 -1.78 -9.24 -5.16
CA ASP A 158 -0.72 -9.23 -6.18
C ASP A 158 0.38 -10.27 -5.89
N ARG A 159 0.82 -10.37 -4.63
CA ARG A 159 2.01 -11.16 -4.24
C ARG A 159 1.78 -12.18 -3.13
N TYR A 160 0.65 -12.16 -2.44
CA TYR A 160 0.33 -13.05 -1.32
C TYR A 160 1.41 -13.17 -0.24
N HIS A 161 2.11 -12.07 0.05
CA HIS A 161 3.15 -12.08 1.06
C HIS A 161 2.55 -12.32 2.46
N PRO A 162 3.15 -13.19 3.31
CA PRO A 162 2.68 -13.44 4.69
C PRO A 162 2.40 -12.19 5.53
N ARG A 163 3.25 -11.15 5.46
CA ARG A 163 3.05 -9.85 6.14
C ARG A 163 1.75 -9.16 5.73
N ASP A 164 1.41 -9.19 4.44
CA ASP A 164 0.19 -8.55 3.97
C ASP A 164 -1.05 -9.34 4.41
N LEU A 165 -0.98 -10.68 4.35
CA LEU A 165 -2.05 -11.55 4.82
C LEU A 165 -2.26 -11.45 6.33
N PHE A 166 -1.19 -11.29 7.10
CA PHE A 166 -1.27 -11.06 8.54
C PHE A 166 -1.95 -9.74 8.87
N ASP A 167 -1.55 -8.64 8.21
CA ASP A 167 -2.20 -7.34 8.40
C ASP A 167 -3.70 -7.41 8.05
N LEU A 168 -4.07 -8.19 7.03
CA LEU A 168 -5.47 -8.42 6.64
C LEU A 168 -6.21 -9.36 7.59
N LYS A 169 -5.58 -10.39 8.14
CA LYS A 169 -6.18 -11.23 9.18
C LYS A 169 -6.60 -10.36 10.36
N LEU A 170 -5.69 -9.49 10.84
CA LEU A 170 -6.00 -8.57 11.93
C LEU A 170 -7.12 -7.59 11.56
N LEU A 171 -7.19 -7.11 10.31
CA LEU A 171 -8.33 -6.31 9.86
C LEU A 171 -9.64 -7.09 10.01
N LEU A 172 -9.68 -8.31 9.49
CA LEU A 172 -10.87 -9.16 9.44
C LEU A 172 -11.34 -9.57 10.85
N ASP A 173 -10.41 -9.86 11.75
CA ASP A 173 -10.69 -10.21 13.14
C ASP A 173 -11.19 -9.02 13.98
N ASN A 174 -10.94 -7.78 13.53
CA ASN A 174 -11.35 -6.56 14.22
C ASN A 174 -12.59 -5.93 13.55
N GLN A 175 -12.41 -4.91 12.71
CA GLN A 175 -13.52 -4.17 12.11
C GLN A 175 -14.08 -4.78 10.81
N GLY A 176 -13.39 -5.77 10.23
CA GLY A 176 -13.79 -6.35 8.94
C GLY A 176 -13.65 -5.40 7.75
N LEU A 177 -14.26 -5.79 6.63
CA LEU A 177 -14.33 -4.98 5.41
C LEU A 177 -15.48 -3.97 5.50
N THR A 178 -15.20 -2.79 6.04
CA THR A 178 -16.17 -1.68 6.06
C THR A 178 -16.46 -1.18 4.64
N GLU A 179 -17.58 -0.45 4.46
CA GLU A 179 -17.92 0.17 3.19
C GLU A 179 -16.79 1.06 2.64
N GLN A 180 -16.19 1.92 3.48
CA GLN A 180 -15.11 2.80 3.04
C GLN A 180 -13.85 2.01 2.65
N ILE A 181 -13.48 0.96 3.39
CA ILE A 181 -12.33 0.09 3.01
C ILE A 181 -12.60 -0.58 1.66
N ARG A 182 -13.82 -1.07 1.45
CA ARG A 182 -14.22 -1.68 0.17
C ARG A 182 -14.18 -0.66 -0.97
N GLN A 183 -14.72 0.54 -0.77
CA GLN A 183 -14.67 1.61 -1.77
C GLN A 183 -13.24 2.03 -2.09
N ALA A 184 -12.37 2.22 -1.08
CA ALA A 184 -10.95 2.47 -1.31
C ALA A 184 -10.32 1.34 -2.13
N PHE A 185 -10.54 0.08 -1.76
CA PHE A 185 -10.05 -1.07 -2.52
C PHE A 185 -10.51 -1.05 -3.98
N ILE A 186 -11.78 -0.74 -4.27
CA ILE A 186 -12.30 -0.59 -5.63
C ILE A 186 -11.50 0.47 -6.41
N VAL A 187 -11.20 1.62 -5.80
CA VAL A 187 -10.39 2.69 -6.42
C VAL A 187 -8.95 2.25 -6.65
N TYR A 188 -8.32 1.57 -5.69
CA TYR A 188 -6.96 1.05 -5.83
C TYR A 188 -6.87 -0.04 -6.91
N LEU A 189 -7.84 -0.95 -6.95
CA LEU A 189 -7.96 -1.99 -7.98
C LEU A 189 -8.13 -1.37 -9.37
N ALA A 190 -9.02 -0.38 -9.49
CA ALA A 190 -9.24 0.36 -10.73
C ALA A 190 -7.96 1.10 -11.19
N SER A 191 -7.14 1.58 -10.26
CA SER A 191 -5.89 2.30 -10.54
C SER A 191 -4.69 1.37 -10.84
N GLY A 192 -4.79 0.09 -10.49
CA GLY A 192 -3.70 -0.88 -10.58
C GLY A 192 -3.21 -1.13 -12.02
N SER A 193 -1.93 -1.49 -12.16
CA SER A 193 -1.35 -1.85 -13.47
C SER A 193 -1.87 -3.20 -13.98
N ARG A 194 -2.05 -4.15 -13.07
CA ARG A 194 -2.50 -5.51 -13.37
C ARG A 194 -3.97 -5.54 -13.83
N PRO A 195 -4.37 -6.46 -14.72
CA PRO A 195 -5.77 -6.62 -15.07
C PRO A 195 -6.61 -7.00 -13.84
N MET A 196 -7.75 -6.34 -13.66
CA MET A 196 -8.59 -6.53 -12.45
C MET A 196 -9.04 -7.98 -12.28
N HIS A 197 -9.37 -8.64 -13.39
CA HIS A 197 -9.77 -10.06 -13.38
C HIS A 197 -8.65 -10.99 -12.89
N GLU A 198 -7.38 -10.67 -13.14
CA GLU A 198 -6.26 -11.49 -12.65
C GLU A 198 -6.01 -11.31 -11.15
N LEU A 199 -6.31 -10.14 -10.60
CA LEU A 199 -6.19 -9.88 -9.16
C LEU A 199 -7.37 -10.45 -8.37
N LEU A 200 -8.56 -10.41 -8.95
CA LEU A 200 -9.79 -10.90 -8.32
C LEU A 200 -9.99 -12.42 -8.46
N ASP A 201 -9.33 -13.06 -9.42
CA ASP A 201 -9.30 -14.52 -9.57
C ASP A 201 -7.87 -15.01 -9.84
N PRO A 202 -6.99 -14.96 -8.83
CA PRO A 202 -5.60 -15.36 -9.00
C PRO A 202 -5.47 -16.89 -9.01
N LYS A 203 -4.76 -17.41 -10.01
CA LYS A 203 -4.46 -18.85 -10.10
C LYS A 203 -3.41 -19.26 -9.06
N ILE A 204 -3.83 -20.01 -8.04
CA ILE A 204 -2.92 -20.60 -7.04
C ILE A 204 -2.26 -21.86 -7.63
N SER A 205 -1.05 -21.70 -8.17
CA SER A 205 -0.22 -22.81 -8.64
C SER A 205 0.55 -23.47 -7.51
N GLU A 206 1.01 -24.71 -7.73
CA GLU A 206 1.86 -25.42 -6.75
C GLU A 206 3.16 -24.65 -6.46
N VAL A 207 3.75 -24.04 -7.48
CA VAL A 207 4.94 -23.17 -7.35
C VAL A 207 4.66 -21.99 -6.42
N SER A 208 3.49 -21.33 -6.56
CA SER A 208 3.10 -20.23 -5.68
C SER A 208 2.87 -20.68 -4.23
N LYS A 209 2.42 -21.91 -4.00
CA LYS A 209 2.31 -22.46 -2.64
C LYS A 209 3.67 -22.70 -2.02
N GLN A 210 4.61 -23.28 -2.77
CA GLN A 210 5.97 -23.52 -2.30
C GLN A 210 6.73 -22.23 -2.02
N GLU A 211 6.57 -21.21 -2.88
CA GLU A 211 7.13 -19.88 -2.65
C GLU A 211 6.56 -19.25 -1.38
N PHE A 212 5.23 -19.32 -1.19
CA PHE A 212 4.58 -18.84 0.02
C PHE A 212 5.10 -19.51 1.29
N GLU A 213 5.25 -20.85 1.28
CA GLU A 213 5.79 -21.60 2.42
C GLU A 213 7.24 -21.19 2.73
N LYS A 214 8.06 -21.01 1.69
CA LYS A 214 9.45 -20.55 1.83
C LYS A 214 9.52 -19.14 2.41
N THR A 215 8.73 -18.20 1.90
CA THR A 215 8.66 -16.82 2.42
C THR A 215 8.13 -16.81 3.85
N PHE A 216 7.13 -17.63 4.18
CA PHE A 216 6.63 -17.76 5.54
C PHE A 216 7.74 -18.19 6.52
N LYS A 217 8.48 -19.26 6.20
CA LYS A 217 9.55 -19.79 7.06
C LYS A 217 10.74 -18.83 7.20
N ASN A 218 11.15 -18.20 6.10
CA ASN A 218 12.42 -17.46 6.06
C ASN A 218 12.26 -15.97 6.40
N GLU A 219 11.10 -15.37 6.15
CA GLU A 219 10.93 -13.91 6.20
C GLU A 219 9.83 -13.46 7.16
N PHE A 220 9.05 -14.37 7.74
CA PHE A 220 7.88 -14.00 8.56
C PHE A 220 7.79 -14.74 9.90
N LEU A 221 8.23 -16.00 9.97
CA LEU A 221 8.22 -16.76 11.22
C LEU A 221 9.04 -16.02 12.30
N GLY A 222 8.41 -15.77 13.45
CA GLY A 222 9.02 -15.02 14.56
C GLY A 222 8.99 -13.49 14.41
N MET A 223 8.29 -12.94 13.40
CA MET A 223 8.16 -11.50 13.19
C MET A 223 6.96 -10.87 13.94
N THR A 224 6.04 -11.70 14.43
CA THR A 224 4.79 -11.28 15.07
C THR A 224 4.83 -11.53 16.58
N ASP A 225 4.13 -10.70 17.36
CA ASP A 225 3.99 -10.93 18.81
C ASP A 225 3.07 -12.09 19.14
N THR A 226 2.03 -12.26 18.32
CA THR A 226 1.10 -13.37 18.43
C THR A 226 1.56 -14.50 17.51
N PRO A 227 1.68 -15.75 18.00
CA PRO A 227 1.92 -16.89 17.15
C PRO A 227 0.88 -16.96 16.04
N ILE A 228 1.33 -17.20 14.82
CA ILE A 228 0.47 -17.34 13.65
C ILE A 228 0.98 -18.52 12.83
N SER A 229 0.08 -19.42 12.49
CA SER A 229 0.43 -20.62 11.71
C SER A 229 0.42 -20.34 10.20
N HIS A 230 1.16 -21.16 9.46
CA HIS A 230 1.11 -21.16 8.00
C HIS A 230 -0.31 -21.50 7.47
N GLU A 231 -1.01 -22.39 8.18
CA GLU A 231 -2.38 -22.82 7.83
C GLU A 231 -3.37 -21.65 7.92
N GLU A 232 -3.32 -20.87 9.00
CA GLU A 232 -4.18 -19.70 9.16
C GLU A 232 -3.99 -18.70 8.02
N LEU A 233 -2.74 -18.34 7.67
CA LEU A 233 -2.50 -17.41 6.56
C LEU A 233 -2.86 -18.03 5.20
N SER A 234 -2.69 -19.34 5.03
CA SER A 234 -3.10 -20.05 3.81
C SER A 234 -4.62 -20.02 3.63
N ASN A 235 -5.38 -20.11 4.72
CA ASN A 235 -6.83 -19.98 4.71
C ASN A 235 -7.25 -18.56 4.30
N ILE A 236 -6.62 -17.53 4.86
CA ILE A 236 -6.87 -16.14 4.42
C ILE A 236 -6.53 -15.96 2.94
N ARG A 237 -5.38 -16.46 2.47
CA ARG A 237 -4.99 -16.40 1.06
C ARG A 237 -6.06 -16.98 0.13
N SER A 238 -6.61 -18.13 0.49
CA SER A 238 -7.56 -18.89 -0.34
C SER A 238 -8.96 -18.27 -0.33
N ASN A 239 -9.36 -17.66 0.79
CA ASN A 239 -10.70 -17.09 0.97
C ASN A 239 -10.80 -15.60 0.63
N LEU A 240 -9.68 -14.87 0.58
CA LEU A 240 -9.68 -13.43 0.36
C LEU A 240 -10.38 -13.01 -0.96
N PRO A 241 -10.13 -13.65 -2.12
CA PRO A 241 -10.80 -13.27 -3.36
C PRO A 241 -12.33 -13.44 -3.29
N SER A 242 -12.81 -14.58 -2.79
CA SER A 242 -14.25 -14.85 -2.68
C SER A 242 -14.93 -13.93 -1.67
N LEU A 243 -14.28 -13.64 -0.54
CA LEU A 243 -14.76 -12.67 0.44
C LEU A 243 -14.92 -11.27 -0.18
N LEU A 244 -13.97 -10.83 -1.00
CA LEU A 244 -14.05 -9.52 -1.65
C LEU A 244 -15.18 -9.49 -2.68
N LEU A 245 -15.26 -10.48 -3.57
CA LEU A 245 -16.29 -10.55 -4.61
C LEU A 245 -17.71 -10.59 -4.03
N THR A 246 -17.91 -11.34 -2.95
CA THR A 246 -19.21 -11.40 -2.25
C THR A 246 -19.55 -10.12 -1.50
N SER A 247 -18.55 -9.32 -1.10
CA SER A 247 -18.76 -8.04 -0.42
C SER A 247 -19.12 -6.89 -1.36
N PHE A 248 -18.82 -7.00 -2.66
CA PHE A 248 -19.06 -5.93 -3.64
C PHE A 248 -20.55 -5.72 -3.88
N THR A 249 -20.96 -4.45 -3.83
CA THR A 249 -22.30 -4.03 -4.26
C THR A 249 -22.44 -4.08 -5.77
N ASP A 250 -23.67 -4.18 -6.27
CA ASP A 250 -23.95 -4.09 -7.71
C ASP A 250 -23.44 -2.79 -8.34
N SER A 251 -23.48 -1.69 -7.58
CA SER A 251 -22.97 -0.39 -8.03
C SER A 251 -21.46 -0.41 -8.22
N GLU A 252 -20.71 -0.97 -7.27
CA GLU A 252 -19.25 -1.12 -7.35
C GLU A 252 -18.84 -2.07 -8.49
N ARG A 253 -19.58 -3.18 -8.69
CA ARG A 253 -19.35 -4.09 -9.83
C ARG A 253 -19.57 -3.38 -11.16
N LYS A 254 -20.68 -2.65 -11.31
CA LYS A 254 -20.97 -1.83 -12.50
C LYS A 254 -19.92 -0.75 -12.72
N PHE A 255 -19.44 -0.10 -11.65
CA PHE A 255 -18.38 0.90 -11.73
C PHE A 255 -17.10 0.32 -12.37
N LEU A 256 -16.64 -0.85 -11.91
CA LEU A 256 -15.45 -1.50 -12.48
C LEU A 256 -15.63 -1.83 -13.97
N LEU A 257 -16.83 -2.26 -14.38
CA LEU A 257 -17.14 -2.55 -15.78
C LEU A 257 -17.18 -1.30 -16.65
N THR A 258 -17.85 -0.23 -16.21
CA THR A 258 -17.93 1.03 -16.94
C THR A 258 -16.54 1.66 -17.09
N LEU A 259 -15.73 1.66 -16.02
CA LEU A 259 -14.34 2.09 -16.09
C LEU A 259 -13.53 1.23 -17.06
N LYS A 260 -13.68 -0.11 -17.02
CA LYS A 260 -12.98 -1.02 -17.93
C LYS A 260 -13.36 -0.81 -19.40
N SER A 261 -14.57 -0.34 -19.67
CA SER A 261 -15.04 0.02 -21.02
C SER A 261 -14.40 1.30 -21.58
N GLY A 262 -13.85 2.16 -20.71
CA GLY A 262 -13.28 3.46 -21.07
C GLY A 262 -14.22 4.64 -20.80
N SER A 263 -15.47 4.37 -20.40
CA SER A 263 -16.50 5.37 -20.09
C SER A 263 -17.04 5.13 -18.66
N PRO A 264 -16.26 5.48 -17.62
CA PRO A 264 -16.67 5.29 -16.24
C PRO A 264 -17.93 6.10 -15.90
N ASP A 265 -18.87 5.46 -15.20
CA ASP A 265 -19.97 6.16 -14.56
C ASP A 265 -19.60 6.46 -13.10
N TRP A 266 -19.21 7.69 -12.84
CA TRP A 266 -18.76 8.15 -11.53
C TRP A 266 -19.88 8.14 -10.47
N SER A 267 -21.14 8.18 -10.88
CA SER A 267 -22.27 8.15 -9.94
C SER A 267 -22.40 6.82 -9.21
N LEU A 268 -21.78 5.76 -9.74
CA LEU A 268 -21.81 4.41 -9.18
C LEU A 268 -20.88 4.22 -7.98
N LEU A 269 -19.95 5.14 -7.74
CA LEU A 269 -19.06 5.08 -6.58
C LEU A 269 -19.05 6.44 -5.87
N PRO A 270 -19.60 6.56 -4.64
CA PRO A 270 -19.78 7.84 -3.95
C PRO A 270 -18.47 8.37 -3.31
N VAL A 271 -17.38 8.37 -4.09
CA VAL A 271 -16.06 8.87 -3.70
C VAL A 271 -15.82 10.19 -4.42
N LYS A 272 -15.75 11.29 -3.65
CA LYS A 272 -15.55 12.63 -4.21
C LYS A 272 -14.18 12.76 -4.89
N GLY A 273 -14.16 13.28 -6.12
CA GLY A 273 -12.93 13.62 -6.83
C GLY A 273 -12.17 12.41 -7.39
N ILE A 274 -12.77 11.22 -7.39
CA ILE A 274 -12.21 9.99 -7.99
C ILE A 274 -11.76 10.19 -9.44
N GLU A 275 -12.50 10.99 -10.20
CA GLU A 275 -12.22 11.31 -11.59
C GLU A 275 -10.92 12.12 -11.75
N THR A 276 -10.44 12.78 -10.71
CA THR A 276 -9.20 13.55 -10.74
C THR A 276 -7.97 12.76 -10.30
N LEU A 277 -8.18 11.57 -9.71
CA LEU A 277 -7.09 10.76 -9.17
C LEU A 277 -6.12 10.33 -10.29
N PRO A 278 -4.81 10.61 -10.15
CA PRO A 278 -3.85 10.29 -11.19
C PRO A 278 -3.76 8.81 -11.57
N GLY A 279 -3.97 7.90 -10.61
CA GLY A 279 -4.00 6.46 -10.87
C GLY A 279 -5.14 6.06 -11.81
N ILE A 280 -6.34 6.60 -11.56
CA ILE A 280 -7.54 6.40 -12.38
C ILE A 280 -7.34 7.00 -13.79
N GLN A 281 -6.89 8.25 -13.86
CA GLN A 281 -6.62 8.91 -15.14
C GLN A 281 -5.56 8.17 -15.98
N TRP A 282 -4.51 7.66 -15.33
CA TRP A 282 -3.52 6.83 -15.98
C TRP A 282 -4.11 5.51 -16.51
N LYS A 283 -4.98 4.86 -15.71
CA LYS A 283 -5.68 3.65 -16.15
C LYS A 283 -6.53 3.91 -17.38
N LEU A 284 -7.36 4.96 -17.37
CA LEU A 284 -8.24 5.31 -18.48
C LEU A 284 -7.43 5.59 -19.76
N LYS A 285 -6.33 6.34 -19.65
CA LYS A 285 -5.42 6.58 -20.77
C LYS A 285 -4.87 5.28 -21.37
N ASN A 286 -4.60 4.27 -20.54
CA ASN A 286 -4.14 2.97 -21.02
C ASN A 286 -5.28 2.15 -21.63
N ILE A 287 -6.46 2.13 -21.01
CA ILE A 287 -7.65 1.43 -21.53
C ILE A 287 -8.02 1.94 -22.92
N ASN A 288 -7.99 3.25 -23.12
CA ASN A 288 -8.34 3.88 -24.40
C ASN A 288 -7.33 3.60 -25.52
N LYS A 289 -6.17 3.01 -25.20
CA LYS A 289 -5.17 2.54 -26.18
C LYS A 289 -5.26 1.04 -26.47
N ILE A 290 -6.08 0.29 -25.74
CA ILE A 290 -6.25 -1.14 -25.95
C ILE A 290 -7.14 -1.34 -27.20
N PRO A 291 -6.73 -2.20 -28.16
CA PRO A 291 -7.57 -2.56 -29.30
C PRO A 291 -8.93 -3.13 -28.86
N ASP A 292 -9.99 -2.85 -29.61
CA ASP A 292 -11.36 -3.13 -29.17
C ASP A 292 -11.63 -4.62 -28.92
N ASP A 293 -11.08 -5.52 -29.73
CA ASP A 293 -11.21 -6.98 -29.52
C ASP A 293 -10.63 -7.41 -28.17
N LYS A 294 -9.41 -6.94 -27.86
CA LYS A 294 -8.74 -7.23 -26.58
C LYS A 294 -9.45 -6.57 -25.42
N LYS A 295 -10.02 -5.38 -25.62
CA LYS A 295 -10.81 -4.69 -24.59
C LYS A 295 -12.08 -5.49 -24.29
N LYS A 296 -12.79 -5.96 -25.31
CA LYS A 296 -13.98 -6.82 -25.18
C LYS A 296 -13.66 -8.14 -24.48
N GLU A 297 -12.55 -8.79 -24.85
CA GLU A 297 -12.07 -10.01 -24.18
C GLU A 297 -11.84 -9.78 -22.69
N GLN A 298 -11.09 -8.74 -22.32
CA GLN A 298 -10.79 -8.43 -20.92
C GLN A 298 -12.02 -7.97 -20.14
N LEU A 299 -12.99 -7.33 -20.80
CA LEU A 299 -14.26 -6.95 -20.20
C LEU A 299 -15.12 -8.18 -19.92
N ASN A 300 -15.20 -9.14 -20.85
CA ASN A 300 -15.93 -10.39 -20.66
C ASN A 300 -15.34 -11.24 -19.52
N LYS A 301 -14.00 -11.31 -19.41
CA LYS A 301 -13.34 -11.97 -18.27
C LYS A 301 -13.71 -11.32 -16.94
N LEU A 302 -13.75 -9.99 -16.91
CA LEU A 302 -14.13 -9.25 -15.69
C LEU A 302 -15.62 -9.45 -15.35
N LYS A 303 -16.50 -9.40 -16.34
CA LYS A 303 -17.94 -9.71 -16.18
C LYS A 303 -18.17 -11.08 -15.56
N HIS A 304 -17.49 -12.10 -16.09
CA HIS A 304 -17.59 -13.46 -15.57
C HIS A 304 -17.22 -13.56 -14.08
N ILE A 305 -16.14 -12.90 -13.65
CA ILE A 305 -15.70 -12.92 -12.25
C ILE A 305 -16.61 -12.10 -11.33
N LEU A 306 -17.24 -11.05 -11.86
CA LEU A 306 -18.17 -10.20 -11.12
C LEU A 306 -19.61 -10.71 -11.12
N ASP A 307 -19.87 -11.89 -11.71
CA ASP A 307 -21.21 -12.48 -11.91
C ASP A 307 -22.20 -11.50 -12.58
N MET A 308 -21.77 -10.87 -13.68
CA MET A 308 -22.49 -9.80 -14.39
C MET A 308 -22.59 -9.97 -15.91
#